data_AF-A0A4Q0ZRA6-F1
#
_entry.id   AF-A0A4Q0ZRA6-F1
#
_cell.length_a   1.000
_cell.length_b   1.000
_cell.length_c   1.000
_cell.angle_alpha   90.00
_cell.angle_beta   90.00
_cell.angle_gamma   90.00
#
_symmetry.space_group_name_H-M   'P 1'
#
loop_
_entity.id
_entity.type
_entity.pdbx_description
1 polymer ?
#
loop_
_entity_poly.entity_id
_entity_poly.type
_entity_poly.pdbx_seq_one_letter_code
_entity_poly.pdbx_strand_id
1 'polypeptide(L)'
;MLKNKVYSPMQGALGGFLGGPLASLYFIKQNYSALNNDEGMSKTLLLGGVVIFVLLVVLPFLPEKFPNMAIPIATIITTRLIIEKYQFSKEDILSNEELSFQSNWKVFWVSLLSLVILIMLFLSIMFLLDLLGIINFIY
;
A
#
# COMPACT_ATOMS: atom_id res chain seq x y z
N MET A 1 12.76 -16.65 -22.62
CA MET A 1 11.43 -16.08 -22.31
C MET A 1 11.62 -14.88 -21.40
N LEU A 2 10.76 -13.85 -21.48
CA LEU A 2 10.83 -12.69 -20.58
C LEU A 2 10.37 -13.14 -19.18
N LYS A 3 11.19 -12.90 -18.15
CA LYS A 3 10.85 -13.24 -16.77
C LYS A 3 9.73 -12.32 -16.25
N ASN A 4 8.76 -12.88 -15.53
CA ASN A 4 7.73 -12.13 -14.84
C ASN A 4 8.36 -11.39 -13.66
N LYS A 5 8.20 -10.06 -13.64
CA LYS A 5 8.80 -9.20 -12.63
C LYS A 5 7.84 -8.95 -11.46
N VAL A 6 8.22 -9.42 -10.28
CA VAL A 6 7.39 -9.37 -9.07
C VAL A 6 8.09 -8.60 -7.95
N TYR A 7 7.31 -8.20 -6.95
CA TYR A 7 7.81 -7.53 -5.76
C TYR A 7 8.05 -8.55 -4.64
N SER A 8 9.25 -8.54 -4.06
CA SER A 8 9.52 -9.35 -2.86
C SER A 8 8.80 -8.79 -1.62
N PRO A 9 8.69 -9.58 -0.53
CA PRO A 9 8.11 -9.11 0.72
C PRO A 9 8.77 -7.82 1.22
N MET A 10 10.09 -7.72 1.14
CA MET A 10 10.83 -6.53 1.57
C MET A 10 10.64 -5.33 0.63
N GLN A 11 10.53 -5.54 -0.68
CA GLN A 11 10.22 -4.46 -1.62
C GLN A 11 8.83 -3.88 -1.36
N GLY A 12 7.82 -4.75 -1.16
CA GLY A 12 6.48 -4.32 -0.80
C GLY A 12 6.45 -3.60 0.55
N ALA A 13 7.12 -4.14 1.57
CA ALA A 13 7.14 -3.55 2.92
C ALA A 13 7.82 -2.17 2.96
N LEU A 14 9.00 -2.03 2.38
CA LEU A 14 9.72 -0.74 2.36
C LEU A 14 9.06 0.27 1.43
N GLY A 15 8.51 -0.19 0.29
CA GLY A 15 7.73 0.68 -0.58
C GLY A 15 6.44 1.15 0.10
N GLY A 16 5.75 0.26 0.83
CA GLY A 16 4.58 0.59 1.63
C GLY A 16 4.88 1.54 2.80
N PHE A 17 6.06 1.41 3.43
CA PHE A 17 6.52 2.38 4.43
C PHE A 17 6.68 3.79 3.83
N LEU A 18 7.32 3.88 2.66
CA LEU A 18 7.59 5.16 2.00
C LEU A 18 6.32 5.78 1.39
N GLY A 19 5.50 4.96 0.72
CA GLY A 19 4.34 5.40 -0.05
C GLY A 19 3.00 5.23 0.65
N GLY A 20 3.01 4.76 1.90
CA GLY A 20 1.82 4.47 2.67
C GLY A 20 1.01 3.26 2.16
N PRO A 21 -0.21 3.06 2.71
CA PRO A 21 -1.05 1.91 2.39
C PRO A 21 -1.48 1.84 0.91
N LEU A 22 -1.46 2.97 0.18
CA LEU A 22 -1.74 2.97 -1.26
C LEU A 22 -0.63 2.28 -2.07
N ALA A 23 0.64 2.49 -1.70
CA ALA A 23 1.76 1.78 -2.33
C ALA A 23 1.69 0.28 -2.01
N SER A 24 1.38 -0.08 -0.76
CA SER A 24 1.15 -1.47 -0.36
C SER A 24 0.07 -2.15 -1.21
N LEU A 25 -1.08 -1.49 -1.38
CA LEU A 25 -2.18 -1.97 -2.21
C LEU A 25 -1.71 -2.23 -3.64
N TYR A 26 -0.93 -1.31 -4.23
CA TYR A 26 -0.38 -1.47 -5.56
C TYR A 26 0.55 -2.69 -5.65
N PHE A 27 1.51 -2.85 -4.73
CA PHE A 27 2.48 -3.95 -4.78
C PHE A 27 1.81 -5.32 -4.61
N ILE A 28 0.90 -5.44 -3.65
CA ILE A 28 0.13 -6.68 -3.43
C ILE A 28 -0.71 -6.98 -4.68
N LYS A 29 -1.43 -6.00 -5.22
CA LYS A 29 -2.24 -6.19 -6.43
C LYS A 29 -1.39 -6.63 -7.63
N GLN A 30 -0.22 -6.02 -7.82
CA GLN A 30 0.64 -6.34 -8.95
C GLN A 30 1.22 -7.75 -8.88
N ASN A 31 1.50 -8.24 -7.66
CA ASN A 31 1.91 -9.62 -7.46
C ASN A 31 0.79 -10.62 -7.74
N TYR A 32 -0.45 -10.36 -7.32
CA TYR A 32 -1.59 -11.21 -7.69
C TYR A 32 -1.82 -11.26 -9.20
N SER A 33 -1.61 -10.14 -9.89
CA SER A 33 -1.63 -10.11 -11.35
C SER A 33 -0.54 -11.01 -11.96
N ALA A 34 0.65 -11.09 -11.37
CA ALA A 34 1.70 -12.00 -11.83
C ALA A 34 1.41 -13.49 -11.54
N LEU A 35 0.54 -13.76 -10.56
CA LEU A 35 0.01 -15.09 -10.26
C LEU A 35 -1.18 -15.49 -11.13
N ASN A 36 -1.65 -14.60 -12.03
CA ASN A 36 -2.93 -14.75 -12.73
C ASN A 36 -4.11 -15.03 -11.77
N ASN A 37 -4.07 -14.42 -10.58
CA ASN A 37 -5.07 -14.59 -9.53
C ASN A 37 -5.99 -13.37 -9.47
N ASP A 38 -7.01 -13.36 -10.33
CA ASP A 38 -7.97 -12.25 -10.46
C ASP A 38 -8.83 -12.04 -9.20
N GLU A 39 -9.11 -13.11 -8.46
CA GLU A 39 -9.84 -13.04 -7.20
C GLU A 39 -9.01 -12.30 -6.14
N GLY A 40 -7.73 -12.65 -5.98
CA GLY A 40 -6.80 -11.99 -5.08
C GLY A 40 -6.58 -10.52 -5.45
N MET A 41 -6.48 -10.22 -6.74
CA MET A 41 -6.42 -8.85 -7.24
C MET A 41 -7.68 -8.05 -6.85
N SER A 42 -8.87 -8.58 -7.15
CA SER A 42 -10.15 -7.92 -6.85
C SER A 42 -10.36 -7.71 -5.35
N LYS A 43 -10.05 -8.72 -4.53
CA LYS A 43 -10.10 -8.62 -3.07
C LYS A 43 -9.13 -7.56 -2.54
N THR A 44 -7.92 -7.50 -3.09
CA THR A 44 -6.93 -6.48 -2.69
C THR A 44 -7.40 -5.07 -3.00
N LEU A 45 -7.96 -4.84 -4.19
CA LEU A 45 -8.49 -3.53 -4.57
C LEU A 45 -9.69 -3.12 -3.69
N LEU A 46 -10.65 -4.03 -3.48
CA LEU A 46 -11.84 -3.75 -2.69
C LEU A 46 -11.50 -3.53 -1.22
N LEU A 47 -10.87 -4.51 -0.56
CA LEU A 47 -10.58 -4.44 0.87
C LEU A 47 -9.53 -3.37 1.16
N GLY A 48 -8.48 -3.29 0.35
CA GLY A 48 -7.45 -2.27 0.49
C GLY A 48 -8.00 -0.86 0.28
N GLY A 49 -8.87 -0.66 -0.72
CA GLY A 49 -9.53 0.62 -0.96
C GLY A 49 -10.42 1.04 0.22
N VAL A 50 -11.20 0.11 0.77
CA VAL A 50 -12.02 0.36 1.98
C VAL A 50 -11.15 0.72 3.17
N VAL A 51 -10.07 -0.02 3.43
CA VAL A 51 -9.14 0.26 4.54
C VAL A 51 -8.50 1.64 4.39
N ILE A 52 -8.03 2.00 3.18
CA ILE A 52 -7.46 3.33 2.92
C ILE A 52 -8.51 4.42 3.14
N PHE A 53 -9.73 4.26 2.63
CA PHE A 53 -10.79 5.23 2.80
C PHE A 53 -11.14 5.43 4.28
N VAL A 54 -11.38 4.35 5.02
CA VAL A 54 -11.66 4.40 6.47
C VAL A 54 -10.52 5.07 7.21
N LEU A 55 -9.27 4.71 6.90
CA LEU A 55 -8.09 5.30 7.52
C LEU A 55 -8.08 6.82 7.30
N LEU A 56 -8.24 7.29 6.06
CA LEU A 56 -8.21 8.71 5.74
C LEU A 56 -9.32 9.51 6.45
N VAL A 57 -10.51 8.92 6.58
CA VAL A 57 -11.64 9.54 7.31
C VAL A 57 -11.40 9.56 8.82
N VAL A 58 -10.77 8.53 9.38
CA VAL A 58 -10.52 8.42 10.84
C VAL A 58 -9.33 9.26 11.31
N LEU A 59 -8.31 9.45 10.46
CA LEU A 59 -7.11 10.23 10.78
C LEU A 59 -7.34 11.57 11.54
N PRO A 60 -8.24 12.47 11.12
CA PRO A 60 -8.46 13.76 11.81
C PRO A 60 -9.06 13.62 13.22
N PHE A 61 -9.62 12.46 13.55
CA PHE A 61 -10.26 12.18 14.84
C PHE A 61 -9.34 11.42 15.79
N LEU A 62 -8.10 11.12 15.38
CA LEU A 62 -7.12 10.48 16.26
C LEU A 62 -6.71 11.44 17.38
N PRO A 63 -6.51 10.94 18.61
CA PRO A 63 -6.04 11.77 19.71
C PRO A 63 -4.60 12.24 19.46
N GLU A 64 -4.24 13.41 19.97
CA GLU A 64 -2.89 14.00 19.81
C GLU A 64 -1.75 13.07 20.28
N LYS A 65 -2.03 12.19 21.25
CA LYS A 65 -1.06 11.21 21.80
C LYS A 65 -1.01 9.89 21.02
N PHE A 66 -1.73 9.78 19.90
CA PHE A 66 -1.71 8.58 19.09
C PHE A 66 -0.29 8.31 18.56
N PRO A 67 0.23 7.07 18.63
CA PRO A 67 1.60 6.81 18.19
C PRO A 67 1.76 7.00 16.67
N ASN A 68 2.57 7.98 16.26
CA ASN A 68 2.80 8.31 14.84
C ASN A 68 3.33 7.14 13.99
N MET A 69 4.00 6.16 14.62
CA MET A 69 4.54 4.98 13.94
C MET A 69 3.57 3.79 13.90
N ALA A 70 2.41 3.84 14.55
CA ALA A 70 1.48 2.70 14.59
C ALA A 70 0.98 2.32 13.19
N ILE A 71 0.52 3.30 12.40
CA ILE A 71 0.02 3.09 11.03
C ILE A 71 1.15 2.66 10.07
N PRO A 72 2.34 3.33 10.05
CA PRO A 72 3.48 2.86 9.26
C PRO A 72 3.91 1.43 9.58
N ILE A 73 4.03 1.07 10.87
CA ILE A 73 4.43 -0.28 11.30
C ILE A 73 3.38 -1.30 10.87
N ALA A 74 2.09 -1.01 11.07
CA ALA A 74 1.01 -1.88 10.62
C ALA A 74 1.07 -2.09 9.10
N THR A 75 1.33 -1.03 8.33
CA THR A 75 1.48 -1.09 6.87
C THR A 75 2.66 -1.98 6.47
N ILE A 76 3.83 -1.82 7.07
CA ILE A 76 5.01 -2.68 6.82
C ILE A 76 4.69 -4.15 7.09
N ILE A 77 4.18 -4.44 8.29
CA ILE A 77 3.96 -5.82 8.75
C ILE A 77 2.92 -6.51 7.88
N THR A 78 1.76 -5.87 7.67
CA THR A 78 0.68 -6.45 6.87
C THR A 78 1.10 -6.68 5.43
N THR A 79 1.78 -5.71 4.81
CA THR A 79 2.26 -5.85 3.42
C THR A 79 3.25 -6.99 3.29
N ARG A 80 4.24 -7.05 4.19
CA ARG A 80 5.23 -8.12 4.19
C ARG A 80 4.56 -9.48 4.34
N LEU A 81 3.70 -9.65 5.35
CA LEU A 81 3.04 -10.91 5.65
C LEU A 81 2.12 -11.36 4.51
N ILE A 82 1.40 -10.45 3.87
CA ILE A 82 0.52 -10.80 2.75
C ILE A 82 1.35 -11.31 1.57
N ILE A 83 2.41 -10.61 1.20
CA ILE A 83 3.27 -11.01 0.08
C ILE A 83 3.96 -12.33 0.39
N GLU A 84 4.57 -12.46 1.57
CA GLU A 84 5.36 -13.63 1.97
C GLU A 84 4.50 -14.89 2.12
N LYS A 85 3.27 -14.77 2.64
CA LYS A 85 2.41 -15.92 2.93
C LYS A 85 1.51 -16.34 1.77
N TYR A 86 1.02 -15.40 0.97
CA TYR A 86 0.00 -15.66 -0.05
C TYR A 86 0.48 -15.44 -1.48
N GLN A 87 1.71 -14.97 -1.68
CA GLN A 87 2.22 -14.66 -3.01
C GLN A 87 3.60 -15.25 -3.26
N PHE A 88 4.66 -14.53 -2.89
CA PHE A 88 6.04 -14.89 -3.19
C PHE A 88 6.91 -14.62 -1.96
N SER A 89 7.58 -15.66 -1.46
CA SER A 89 8.75 -15.47 -0.61
C SER A 89 9.93 -15.00 -1.45
N LYS A 90 11.01 -14.56 -0.79
CA LYS A 90 12.24 -14.20 -1.51
C LYS A 90 12.85 -15.42 -2.18
N GLU A 91 12.77 -16.56 -1.50
CA GLU A 91 13.29 -17.86 -1.92
C GLU A 91 12.55 -18.35 -3.17
N ASP A 92 11.21 -18.24 -3.20
CA ASP A 92 10.40 -18.61 -4.38
C ASP A 92 10.84 -17.86 -5.65
N ILE A 93 11.14 -16.56 -5.52
CA ILE A 93 11.58 -15.72 -6.63
C ILE A 93 12.97 -16.10 -7.11
N LEU A 94 13.85 -16.52 -6.20
CA LEU A 94 15.24 -16.92 -6.52
C LEU A 94 15.31 -18.31 -7.15
N SER A 95 14.45 -19.24 -6.71
CA SER A 95 14.44 -20.63 -7.21
C SER A 95 13.65 -20.82 -8.50
N ASN A 96 12.79 -19.87 -8.86
CA ASN A 96 11.97 -19.96 -10.06
C ASN A 96 12.62 -19.22 -11.24
N GLU A 97 12.98 -19.95 -12.30
CA GLU A 97 13.63 -19.39 -13.49
C GLU A 97 12.75 -18.37 -14.24
N GLU A 98 11.42 -18.47 -14.12
CA GLU A 98 10.46 -17.57 -14.76
C GLU A 98 10.24 -16.26 -13.99
N LEU A 99 10.70 -16.17 -12.74
CA LEU A 99 10.52 -15.00 -11.88
C LEU A 99 11.78 -14.16 -11.78
N SER A 100 11.58 -12.85 -11.57
CA SER A 100 12.66 -11.92 -11.23
C SER A 100 12.14 -10.77 -10.37
N PHE A 101 13.02 -10.16 -9.60
CA PHE A 101 12.67 -8.99 -8.81
C PHE A 101 12.41 -7.77 -9.70
N GLN A 102 11.44 -6.95 -9.31
CA GLN A 102 11.31 -5.59 -9.84
C GLN A 102 12.51 -4.74 -9.43
N SER A 103 12.77 -3.67 -10.20
CA SER A 103 13.82 -2.70 -9.86
C SER A 103 13.45 -1.89 -8.63
N ASN A 104 14.40 -1.67 -7.73
CA ASN A 104 14.22 -0.81 -6.56
C ASN A 104 13.89 0.65 -6.95
N TRP A 105 14.33 1.12 -8.12
CA TRP A 105 13.92 2.43 -8.64
C TRP A 105 12.43 2.49 -8.96
N LYS A 106 11.86 1.39 -9.49
CA LYS A 106 10.42 1.32 -9.73
C LYS A 106 9.66 1.32 -8.40
N VAL A 107 10.14 0.58 -7.39
CA VAL A 107 9.57 0.61 -6.03
C VAL A 107 9.56 2.04 -5.50
N PHE A 108 10.69 2.75 -5.57
CA PHE A 108 10.81 4.12 -5.11
C PHE A 108 9.80 5.06 -5.79
N TRP A 109 9.76 5.09 -7.13
CA TRP A 109 8.88 6.01 -7.85
C TRP A 109 7.39 5.70 -7.66
N VAL A 110 7.02 4.43 -7.63
CA VAL A 110 5.64 4.02 -7.32
C VAL A 110 5.26 4.46 -5.91
N SER A 111 6.16 4.29 -4.95
CA SER A 111 5.92 4.69 -3.55
C SER A 111 5.78 6.20 -3.43
N LEU A 112 6.65 6.97 -4.08
CA LEU A 112 6.58 8.42 -4.09
C LEU A 112 5.29 8.92 -4.74
N LEU A 113 4.90 8.37 -5.88
CA LEU A 113 3.64 8.73 -6.54
C LEU A 113 2.43 8.39 -5.66
N SER A 114 2.45 7.22 -5.02
CA SER A 114 1.39 6.80 -4.09
C SER A 114 1.29 7.74 -2.89
N LEU A 115 2.42 8.21 -2.35
CA LEU A 115 2.45 9.18 -1.27
C LEU A 115 1.79 10.49 -1.69
N VAL A 116 2.14 11.02 -2.86
CA VAL A 116 1.54 12.26 -3.39
C VAL A 116 0.04 12.10 -3.58
N ILE A 117 -0.42 10.99 -4.15
CA ILE A 117 -1.86 10.70 -4.30
C ILE A 117 -2.54 10.61 -2.94
N LEU A 118 -1.93 9.93 -1.97
CA LEU A 118 -2.49 9.78 -0.63
C LEU A 118 -2.63 11.13 0.10
N ILE A 119 -1.62 12.01 -0.04
CA ILE A 119 -1.67 13.38 0.50
C ILE A 119 -2.82 14.16 -0.16
N MET A 120 -2.96 14.10 -1.48
CA MET A 120 -4.06 14.78 -2.18
C MET A 120 -5.42 14.27 -1.72
N LEU A 121 -5.60 12.95 -1.61
CA LEU A 121 -6.85 12.34 -1.11
C LEU A 121 -7.15 12.75 0.32
N PHE A 122 -6.14 12.75 1.20
CA PHE A 122 -6.28 13.20 2.57
C PHE A 122 -6.74 14.65 2.65
N LEU A 123 -6.07 15.56 1.92
CA LEU A 123 -6.46 16.96 1.87
C LEU A 123 -7.89 17.11 1.34
N SER A 124 -8.26 16.42 0.26
CA SER A 124 -9.63 16.46 -0.27
C SER A 124 -10.68 16.04 0.76
N ILE A 125 -10.39 15.02 1.57
CA ILE A 125 -11.28 14.59 2.66
C ILE A 125 -11.35 15.64 3.77
N MET A 126 -10.22 16.27 4.14
CA MET A 126 -10.21 17.38 5.12
C MET A 126 -11.10 18.53 4.68
N PHE A 127 -10.95 18.98 3.42
CA PHE A 127 -11.80 20.02 2.84
C PHE A 127 -13.29 19.62 2.83
N LEU A 128 -13.61 18.37 2.51
CA LEU A 128 -14.99 17.89 2.51
C LEU A 128 -15.60 17.86 3.92
N LEU A 129 -14.85 17.38 4.92
CA LEU A 129 -15.33 17.33 6.30
C LEU A 129 -15.53 18.74 6.89
N ASP A 130 -14.65 19.69 6.54
CA ASP A 130 -14.76 21.10 6.90
C ASP A 130 -16.01 21.75 6.26
N LEU A 131 -16.22 21.52 4.96
CA LEU A 131 -17.41 21.99 4.24
C LEU A 131 -18.73 21.46 4.85
N LEU A 132 -18.71 20.24 5.39
CA LEU A 132 -19.85 19.62 6.07
C LEU A 132 -20.00 20.07 7.53
N GLY A 133 -19.09 20.91 8.05
CA GLY A 133 -19.09 21.38 9.44
C GLY A 133 -18.76 20.28 10.47
N ILE A 134 -18.11 19.20 10.04
CA ILE A 134 -17.73 18.07 10.91
C ILE A 134 -16.42 18.37 11.66
N ILE A 135 -15.51 19.09 11.00
CA ILE A 135 -14.24 19.56 11.57
C ILE A 135 -14.05 21.04 11.25
N ASN A 136 -13.11 21.70 11.93
CA ASN A 136 -12.66 23.05 11.63
C ASN A 136 -11.20 22.96 11.17
N PHE A 137 -10.99 22.86 9.86
CA PHE A 137 -9.67 22.70 9.26
C PHE A 137 -9.11 24.02 8.72
N ILE A 138 -9.97 24.88 8.16
CA ILE A 138 -9.55 26.13 7.49
C ILE A 138 -9.81 27.37 8.35
N TYR A 139 -10.70 27.29 9.36
CA TYR A 139 -11.02 28.39 10.27
C TYR A 139 -11.36 27.91 11.68
#